data_AF-A0AAD5HR75-F1
#
_entry.id   AF-A0AAD5HR75-F1
#
_cell.length_a   1.000
_cell.length_b   1.000
_cell.length_c   1.000
_cell.angle_alpha   90.00
_cell.angle_beta   90.00
_cell.angle_gamma   90.00
#
_symmetry.space_group_name_H-M   'P 1'
#
loop_
_entity.id
_entity.type
_entity.pdbx_description
1 polymer ?
#
loop_
_entity_poly.entity_id
_entity_poly.type
_entity_poly.pdbx_seq_one_letter_code
_entity_poly.pdbx_strand_id
1 'polypeptide(L)'
;MDPKKNALSTEVPGSSSPETPTSHDSAPNMNTSLTPAKTPESTTKPCNNDKAKDTDMATWPWVRKHTTPCRPKRVTGLASQSRLLRNQHTRREFIRQQMIEGRPDPYRPWCGDPSCKKDGRVFMLPYSYPVNAEKCRKGLPVEDYFHDLAEAMTIMLFPGLKNTEDKTRKCFEVLSFIDSPPIRSHASKMVGGLVWLGLNPTDRQFEVALIRARPVFLDLMFGVKTAERVETIHSYVTAKAVQYREWNLHDFIIRFLVSAELWRVHETPRKESWVIGSREAVGEFLSAVLLSYRELFARSCLGLADVWQEKWDQIWQEWLEKYPVSKVLKDDDEDFKLRERQDLTEDDVLEQVGYLGGIGKADGTYKPRRNRPEEPDQTLYFF
;
A
#
# COMPACT_ATOMS: atom_id res chain seq x y z
N MET A 1 3.35 32.33 54.35
CA MET A 1 4.39 32.16 55.38
C MET A 1 5.37 31.13 54.87
N ASP A 2 6.48 31.60 54.27
CA ASP A 2 7.72 30.84 54.07
C ASP A 2 8.40 30.59 55.43
N PRO A 3 9.30 29.60 55.54
CA PRO A 3 10.71 29.97 55.40
C PRO A 3 11.68 28.91 54.79
N LYS A 4 12.71 29.47 54.14
CA LYS A 4 14.14 29.04 54.02
C LYS A 4 14.45 27.87 53.07
N LYS A 5 15.03 28.12 51.88
CA LYS A 5 16.43 28.50 51.56
C LYS A 5 17.47 27.55 52.15
N ASN A 6 18.14 26.80 51.28
CA ASN A 6 19.59 26.63 51.29
C ASN A 6 20.12 26.48 49.86
N ALA A 7 20.99 27.41 49.50
CA ALA A 7 21.84 27.38 48.32
C ALA A 7 23.18 26.76 48.71
N LEU A 8 23.80 26.02 47.80
CA LEU A 8 25.23 25.78 47.84
C LEU A 8 25.80 26.02 46.44
N SER A 9 26.59 27.08 46.35
CA SER A 9 27.45 27.44 45.23
C SER A 9 28.71 26.58 45.26
N THR A 10 29.21 26.18 44.08
CA THR A 10 30.63 25.89 43.91
C THR A 10 31.11 26.43 42.56
N GLU A 11 32.28 27.03 42.60
CA GLU A 11 32.86 28.00 41.68
C GLU A 11 33.47 27.39 40.41
N VAL A 12 33.62 28.28 39.42
CA VAL A 12 34.42 28.16 38.19
C VAL A 12 35.88 28.52 38.47
N PRO A 13 36.84 27.96 37.70
CA PRO A 13 37.91 28.76 37.12
C PRO A 13 38.02 28.50 35.60
N GLY A 14 37.98 29.52 34.73
CA GLY A 14 39.17 30.27 34.26
C GLY A 14 39.70 29.63 32.95
N SER A 15 39.27 30.08 31.77
CA SER A 15 39.92 31.08 30.88
C SER A 15 41.32 30.71 30.38
N SER A 16 41.44 30.44 29.08
CA SER A 16 42.46 31.06 28.18
C SER A 16 42.35 30.54 26.74
N SER A 17 42.11 31.45 25.80
CA SER A 17 42.49 31.32 24.37
C SER A 17 44.01 31.27 24.20
N PRO A 18 44.53 30.92 23.00
CA PRO A 18 44.95 32.03 22.12
C PRO A 18 44.68 31.82 20.61
N GLU A 19 44.39 32.97 20.00
CA GLU A 19 44.72 33.53 18.67
C GLU A 19 45.32 32.69 17.52
N THR A 20 44.82 33.04 16.33
CA THR A 20 45.22 32.85 14.91
C THR A 20 46.65 33.34 14.58
N PRO A 21 47.27 33.04 13.40
CA PRO A 21 46.93 33.76 12.14
C PRO A 21 47.21 33.06 10.76
N THR A 22 46.47 33.54 9.74
CA THR A 22 46.84 33.77 8.29
C THR A 22 47.33 32.60 7.41
N SER A 23 47.14 32.50 6.09
CA SER A 23 46.44 33.23 5.01
C SER A 23 46.64 32.41 3.72
N HIS A 24 45.67 32.38 2.78
CA HIS A 24 45.87 32.63 1.33
C HIS A 24 44.64 32.22 0.49
N ASP A 25 43.95 33.24 -0.01
CA ASP A 25 43.58 33.49 -1.42
C ASP A 25 43.29 32.30 -2.35
N SER A 26 42.06 32.25 -2.89
CA SER A 26 41.80 32.69 -4.28
C SER A 26 40.39 32.29 -4.73
N ALA A 27 39.54 33.29 -4.93
CA ALA A 27 38.39 33.22 -5.83
C ALA A 27 38.65 34.19 -6.99
N PRO A 28 38.21 33.89 -8.23
CA PRO A 28 37.98 34.93 -9.21
C PRO A 28 36.48 35.14 -9.40
N ASN A 29 36.09 36.36 -9.05
CA ASN A 29 34.87 37.04 -9.44
C ASN A 29 35.08 37.64 -10.83
N MET A 30 34.15 37.48 -11.76
CA MET A 30 34.04 38.31 -12.96
C MET A 30 32.57 38.65 -13.20
N ASN A 31 32.25 39.91 -12.92
CA ASN A 31 31.10 40.65 -13.42
C ASN A 31 31.33 41.02 -14.89
N THR A 32 30.31 40.88 -15.75
CA THR A 32 30.16 41.77 -16.91
C THR A 32 28.67 42.04 -17.18
N SER A 33 28.40 43.30 -17.52
CA SER A 33 27.13 44.04 -17.46
C SER A 33 26.12 43.82 -18.61
N LEU A 34 24.89 44.26 -18.30
CA LEU A 34 23.76 44.74 -19.13
C LEU A 34 24.22 45.53 -20.39
N THR A 35 23.53 45.64 -21.56
CA THR A 35 22.11 45.91 -21.88
C THR A 35 21.84 45.68 -23.42
N PRO A 36 20.71 46.06 -24.09
CA PRO A 36 19.96 45.17 -25.01
C PRO A 36 19.94 45.63 -26.49
N ALA A 37 19.44 44.79 -27.41
CA ALA A 37 19.09 45.23 -28.77
C ALA A 37 17.87 44.50 -29.36
N LYS A 38 16.79 45.27 -29.49
CA LYS A 38 15.83 45.37 -30.61
C LYS A 38 15.18 44.10 -31.20
N THR A 39 13.87 44.03 -31.01
CA THR A 39 12.87 43.53 -31.97
C THR A 39 13.02 44.20 -33.35
N PRO A 40 12.63 43.50 -34.42
CA PRO A 40 11.42 43.94 -35.11
C PRO A 40 10.44 42.82 -35.45
N GLU A 41 9.17 43.21 -35.50
CA GLU A 41 8.04 42.49 -36.08
C GLU A 41 8.27 42.16 -37.56
N SER A 42 7.76 41.02 -38.04
CA SER A 42 6.71 41.01 -39.07
C SER A 42 6.17 39.60 -39.34
N THR A 43 4.86 39.48 -39.19
CA THR A 43 3.92 38.67 -39.97
C THR A 43 4.44 38.13 -41.32
N THR A 44 4.34 36.82 -41.54
CA THR A 44 3.62 36.19 -42.68
C THR A 44 3.70 34.65 -42.60
N LYS A 45 2.54 33.98 -42.59
CA LYS A 45 2.34 32.65 -43.20
C LYS A 45 1.96 32.89 -44.68
N PRO A 46 2.23 31.98 -45.66
CA PRO A 46 1.61 30.65 -45.67
C PRO A 46 2.31 29.48 -46.44
N CYS A 47 1.77 28.28 -46.20
CA CYS A 47 1.60 27.10 -47.07
C CYS A 47 2.77 26.20 -47.57
N ASN A 48 2.70 24.94 -47.09
CA ASN A 48 2.66 23.64 -47.79
C ASN A 48 3.89 22.94 -48.41
N ASN A 49 4.02 21.66 -48.01
CA ASN A 49 4.57 20.44 -48.64
C ASN A 49 6.10 20.43 -48.93
N ASP A 50 6.88 19.35 -48.79
CA ASP A 50 6.66 17.91 -48.82
C ASP A 50 7.81 17.18 -48.10
N LYS A 51 7.51 15.98 -47.56
CA LYS A 51 8.35 14.78 -47.40
C LYS A 51 9.78 14.88 -46.80
N ALA A 52 9.93 14.32 -45.60
CA ALA A 52 11.10 13.50 -45.26
C ALA A 52 10.67 12.30 -44.40
N LYS A 53 11.16 11.13 -44.81
CA LYS A 53 10.89 9.79 -44.29
C LYS A 53 11.67 9.52 -43.01
N ASP A 54 11.04 8.70 -42.16
CA ASP A 54 11.61 7.69 -41.26
C ASP A 54 12.62 8.14 -40.19
N THR A 55 12.22 8.10 -38.92
CA THR A 55 12.61 6.97 -38.05
C THR A 55 11.58 6.82 -36.93
N ASP A 56 10.95 5.66 -36.94
CA ASP A 56 9.86 5.20 -36.10
C ASP A 56 10.40 4.78 -34.72
N MET A 57 9.92 5.40 -33.64
CA MET A 57 10.00 4.84 -32.29
C MET A 57 8.62 4.87 -31.65
N ALA A 58 7.96 3.71 -31.73
CA ALA A 58 6.98 3.15 -30.80
C ALA A 58 6.01 4.15 -30.14
N THR A 59 4.99 4.54 -30.90
CA THR A 59 3.79 5.18 -30.36
C THR A 59 2.84 4.09 -29.85
N TRP A 60 2.59 4.01 -28.54
CA TRP A 60 1.65 3.03 -27.96
C TRP A 60 0.18 3.36 -28.31
N PRO A 61 -0.73 2.38 -28.44
CA PRO A 61 -1.97 2.52 -29.23
C PRO A 61 -3.15 3.22 -28.54
N TRP A 62 -3.02 3.72 -27.31
CA TRP A 62 -4.17 4.15 -26.49
C TRP A 62 -4.15 5.64 -26.14
N VAL A 63 -4.06 6.51 -27.15
CA VAL A 63 -4.35 7.95 -26.98
C VAL A 63 -5.75 8.23 -27.53
N ARG A 64 -6.77 8.07 -26.69
CA ARG A 64 -8.15 8.43 -27.03
C ARG A 64 -8.34 9.95 -26.89
N LYS A 65 -8.75 10.60 -27.98
CA LYS A 65 -9.07 12.03 -28.04
C LYS A 65 -10.28 12.34 -27.13
N HIS A 66 -10.17 13.34 -26.26
CA HIS A 66 -11.24 13.79 -25.37
C HIS A 66 -12.37 14.46 -26.17
N THR A 67 -13.59 13.92 -26.05
CA THR A 67 -14.82 14.59 -26.49
C THR A 67 -15.56 15.13 -25.27
N THR A 68 -15.97 16.41 -25.32
CA THR A 68 -16.63 17.11 -24.22
C THR A 68 -18.08 16.62 -24.04
N PRO A 69 -18.61 16.42 -22.81
CA PRO A 69 -19.97 15.95 -22.62
C PRO A 69 -21.01 17.08 -22.66
N CYS A 70 -22.07 16.89 -23.44
CA CYS A 70 -23.25 17.75 -23.50
C CYS A 70 -24.10 17.67 -22.21
N ARG A 71 -24.54 18.81 -21.72
CA ARG A 71 -25.33 19.00 -20.49
C ARG A 71 -26.84 18.70 -20.72
N PRO A 72 -27.54 17.92 -19.88
CA PRO A 72 -28.99 17.75 -20.01
C PRO A 72 -29.80 18.81 -19.25
N LYS A 73 -30.92 19.25 -19.86
CA LYS A 73 -31.92 20.19 -19.30
C LYS A 73 -32.84 19.52 -18.26
N ARG A 74 -33.27 20.30 -17.26
CA ARG A 74 -34.18 19.91 -16.16
C ARG A 74 -35.59 19.56 -16.66
N VAL A 75 -36.18 18.51 -16.06
CA VAL A 75 -37.62 18.18 -16.16
C VAL A 75 -38.17 17.90 -14.75
N THR A 76 -39.41 18.33 -14.54
CA THR A 76 -40.15 18.57 -13.29
C THR A 76 -40.67 17.33 -12.55
N GLY A 77 -40.60 17.39 -11.21
CA GLY A 77 -41.74 17.19 -10.29
C GLY A 77 -42.12 15.77 -9.85
N LEU A 78 -42.56 14.90 -10.76
CA LEU A 78 -43.29 13.66 -10.40
C LEU A 78 -42.69 12.36 -10.97
N ALA A 79 -41.64 12.46 -11.78
CA ALA A 79 -40.86 11.32 -12.27
C ALA A 79 -39.70 10.92 -11.32
N SER A 80 -39.64 11.50 -10.12
CA SER A 80 -38.48 11.40 -9.24
C SER A 80 -38.28 9.98 -8.69
N GLN A 81 -39.32 9.31 -8.20
CA GLN A 81 -39.18 7.97 -7.63
C GLN A 81 -38.84 6.89 -8.67
N SER A 82 -39.49 6.89 -9.85
CA SER A 82 -39.19 5.91 -10.90
C SER A 82 -37.83 6.15 -11.57
N ARG A 83 -37.38 7.42 -11.69
CA ARG A 83 -36.01 7.75 -12.11
C ARG A 83 -34.99 7.40 -11.05
N LEU A 84 -35.27 7.61 -9.76
CA LEU A 84 -34.40 7.20 -8.67
C LEU A 84 -34.24 5.68 -8.62
N LEU A 85 -35.33 4.92 -8.77
CA LEU A 85 -35.29 3.46 -8.82
C LEU A 85 -34.60 2.93 -10.09
N ARG A 86 -34.85 3.52 -11.27
CA ARG A 86 -34.10 3.18 -12.50
C ARG A 86 -32.63 3.52 -12.36
N ASN A 87 -32.29 4.70 -11.86
CA ASN A 87 -30.90 5.12 -11.62
C ASN A 87 -30.22 4.22 -10.57
N GLN A 88 -30.94 3.77 -9.54
CA GLN A 88 -30.42 2.81 -8.56
C GLN A 88 -30.21 1.43 -9.17
N HIS A 89 -31.12 0.94 -10.03
CA HIS A 89 -30.94 -0.32 -10.75
C HIS A 89 -29.76 -0.24 -11.73
N THR A 90 -29.68 0.82 -12.53
CA THR A 90 -28.57 1.06 -13.45
C THR A 90 -27.25 1.16 -12.69
N ARG A 91 -27.23 1.83 -11.53
CA ARG A 91 -26.04 1.88 -10.68
C ARG A 91 -25.70 0.51 -10.10
N ARG A 92 -26.66 -0.24 -9.57
CA ARG A 92 -26.40 -1.60 -9.05
C ARG A 92 -25.80 -2.52 -10.12
N GLU A 93 -26.33 -2.44 -11.33
CA GLU A 93 -25.80 -3.21 -12.47
C GLU A 93 -24.40 -2.76 -12.86
N PHE A 94 -24.18 -1.45 -12.91
CA PHE A 94 -22.85 -0.88 -13.14
C PHE A 94 -21.83 -1.35 -12.09
N ILE A 95 -22.20 -1.35 -10.80
CA ILE A 95 -21.33 -1.83 -9.72
C ILE A 95 -21.10 -3.34 -9.83
N ARG A 96 -22.11 -4.13 -10.21
CA ARG A 96 -21.95 -5.56 -10.47
C ARG A 96 -20.96 -5.82 -11.59
N GLN A 97 -21.05 -5.05 -12.68
CA GLN A 97 -20.09 -5.14 -13.77
C GLN A 97 -18.67 -4.83 -13.30
N GLN A 98 -18.49 -3.77 -12.50
CA GLN A 98 -17.20 -3.47 -11.90
C GLN A 98 -16.69 -4.60 -10.99
N MET A 99 -17.57 -5.28 -10.24
CA MET A 99 -17.20 -6.42 -9.40
C MET A 99 -16.70 -7.61 -10.25
N ILE A 100 -17.36 -7.89 -11.37
CA ILE A 100 -16.93 -8.90 -12.35
C ILE A 100 -15.55 -8.57 -12.93
N GLU A 101 -15.23 -7.27 -13.06
CA GLU A 101 -13.94 -6.80 -13.59
C GLU A 101 -12.85 -6.61 -12.51
N GLY A 102 -13.18 -6.85 -11.24
CA GLY A 102 -12.23 -6.90 -10.13
C GLY A 102 -12.36 -5.82 -9.07
N ARG A 103 -13.46 -5.05 -9.02
CA ARG A 103 -13.83 -4.29 -7.82
C ARG A 103 -14.19 -5.27 -6.68
N PRO A 104 -13.77 -5.03 -5.43
CA PRO A 104 -14.09 -5.92 -4.31
C PRO A 104 -15.60 -5.97 -4.04
N ASP A 105 -16.06 -7.13 -3.59
CA ASP A 105 -17.37 -7.25 -2.93
C ASP A 105 -17.18 -6.98 -1.43
N PRO A 106 -17.64 -5.83 -0.91
CA PRO A 106 -17.45 -5.49 0.50
C PRO A 106 -18.22 -6.41 1.47
N TYR A 107 -19.12 -7.26 0.96
CA TYR A 107 -19.85 -8.25 1.76
C TYR A 107 -19.17 -9.60 1.84
N ARG A 108 -18.06 -9.80 1.11
CA ARG A 108 -17.26 -11.02 1.18
C ARG A 108 -16.17 -10.86 2.25
N PRO A 109 -16.33 -11.47 3.44
CA PRO A 109 -15.40 -11.27 4.54
C PRO A 109 -14.10 -12.01 4.28
N TRP A 110 -12.98 -11.44 4.73
CA TRP A 110 -11.71 -12.18 4.81
C TRP A 110 -11.69 -13.05 6.07
N CYS A 111 -12.27 -12.56 7.17
CA CYS A 111 -12.21 -13.25 8.47
C CYS A 111 -12.99 -14.57 8.53
N GLY A 112 -13.77 -14.91 7.50
CA GLY A 112 -14.55 -16.15 7.42
C GLY A 112 -15.91 -16.11 8.11
N ASP A 113 -16.26 -15.03 8.81
CA ASP A 113 -17.58 -14.81 9.39
C ASP A 113 -18.48 -14.07 8.38
N PRO A 114 -19.52 -14.71 7.81
CA PRO A 114 -20.42 -14.11 6.82
C PRO A 114 -21.17 -12.87 7.33
N SER A 115 -21.26 -12.69 8.65
CA SER A 115 -21.92 -11.53 9.27
C SER A 115 -20.96 -10.36 9.50
N CYS A 116 -19.65 -10.59 9.40
CA CYS A 116 -18.65 -9.57 9.63
C CYS A 116 -18.64 -8.52 8.52
N LYS A 117 -18.80 -7.25 8.91
CA LYS A 117 -18.71 -6.09 8.02
C LYS A 117 -17.45 -5.26 8.25
N LYS A 118 -16.55 -5.72 9.11
CA LYS A 118 -15.37 -4.97 9.54
C LYS A 118 -14.32 -4.92 8.41
N ASP A 119 -14.04 -6.04 7.76
CA ASP A 119 -13.11 -6.14 6.62
C ASP A 119 -13.50 -5.25 5.44
N GLY A 120 -14.80 -5.18 5.14
CA GLY A 120 -15.33 -4.35 4.06
C GLY A 120 -15.00 -2.85 4.20
N ARG A 121 -14.59 -2.38 5.39
CA ARG A 121 -14.10 -1.00 5.61
C ARG A 121 -12.84 -0.68 4.81
N VAL A 122 -12.05 -1.69 4.41
CA VAL A 122 -10.90 -1.51 3.51
C VAL A 122 -11.34 -0.90 2.17
N PHE A 123 -12.54 -1.23 1.70
CA PHE A 123 -13.02 -0.90 0.35
C PHE A 123 -14.04 0.25 0.33
N MET A 124 -14.37 0.80 1.50
CA MET A 124 -15.35 1.87 1.59
C MET A 124 -14.85 3.19 1.00
N LEU A 125 -15.80 4.00 0.54
CA LEU A 125 -15.62 5.37 0.08
C LEU A 125 -14.74 6.16 1.06
N PRO A 126 -13.54 6.63 0.65
CA PRO A 126 -12.73 7.52 1.46
C PRO A 126 -13.28 8.96 1.40
N TYR A 127 -12.91 9.78 2.38
CA TYR A 127 -13.21 11.22 2.36
C TYR A 127 -12.41 11.94 1.26
N SER A 128 -11.12 11.60 1.14
CA SER A 128 -10.20 12.15 0.14
C SER A 128 -9.43 11.03 -0.56
N TYR A 129 -8.99 11.27 -1.79
CA TYR A 129 -8.24 10.30 -2.60
C TYR A 129 -7.02 10.95 -3.28
N PRO A 130 -5.88 10.24 -3.31
CA PRO A 130 -4.68 10.73 -4.01
C PRO A 130 -4.84 10.70 -5.53
N VAL A 131 -4.70 11.87 -6.14
CA VAL A 131 -4.65 12.05 -7.59
C VAL A 131 -3.24 12.45 -8.01
N ASN A 132 -2.80 11.99 -9.18
CA ASN A 132 -1.49 12.35 -9.71
C ASN A 132 -1.48 13.85 -10.05
N ALA A 133 -0.45 14.56 -9.61
CA ALA A 133 -0.11 15.83 -10.24
C ALA A 133 0.35 15.58 -11.68
N GLU A 134 0.14 16.54 -12.58
CA GLU A 134 0.60 16.38 -13.97
C GLU A 134 2.12 16.15 -14.06
N LYS A 135 2.88 16.80 -13.17
CA LYS A 135 4.32 16.63 -13.01
C LYS A 135 4.68 16.73 -11.55
N CYS A 136 5.64 15.91 -11.11
CA CYS A 136 6.22 16.07 -9.81
C CYS A 136 7.20 17.27 -9.77
N ARG A 137 7.67 17.68 -8.58
CA ARG A 137 8.60 18.82 -8.40
C ARG A 137 9.85 18.80 -9.29
N LYS A 138 10.29 17.60 -9.73
CA LYS A 138 11.44 17.39 -10.63
C LYS A 138 11.08 17.40 -12.13
N GLY A 139 9.83 17.67 -12.49
CA GLY A 139 9.36 17.73 -13.88
C GLY A 139 9.00 16.38 -14.52
N LEU A 140 9.26 15.27 -13.83
CA LEU A 140 8.89 13.92 -14.29
C LEU A 140 7.37 13.66 -14.09
N PRO A 141 6.71 12.98 -15.04
CA PRO A 141 5.39 12.39 -14.85
C PRO A 141 5.33 11.50 -13.60
N VAL A 142 4.19 11.48 -12.93
CA VAL A 142 4.02 10.68 -11.70
C VAL A 142 3.89 9.20 -12.02
N GLU A 143 3.32 8.90 -13.19
CA GLU A 143 3.16 7.56 -13.74
C GLU A 143 4.49 6.83 -13.84
N ASP A 144 5.57 7.52 -14.23
CA ASP A 144 6.90 6.95 -14.38
C ASP A 144 7.42 6.38 -13.05
N TYR A 145 7.16 7.04 -11.92
CA TYR A 145 7.55 6.52 -10.60
C TYR A 145 6.83 5.21 -10.23
N PHE A 146 5.56 5.08 -10.61
CA PHE A 146 4.82 3.85 -10.38
C PHE A 146 5.32 2.73 -11.31
N HIS A 147 5.63 3.06 -12.56
CA HIS A 147 6.21 2.13 -13.53
C HIS A 147 7.58 1.64 -13.08
N ASP A 148 8.50 2.54 -12.70
CA ASP A 148 9.84 2.20 -12.20
C ASP A 148 9.76 1.29 -10.97
N LEU A 149 8.85 1.58 -10.04
CA LEU A 149 8.62 0.74 -8.88
C LEU A 149 8.12 -0.66 -9.30
N ALA A 150 7.14 -0.73 -10.19
CA ALA A 150 6.56 -1.99 -10.63
C ALA A 150 7.61 -2.84 -11.39
N GLU A 151 8.43 -2.22 -12.22
CA GLU A 151 9.53 -2.87 -12.93
C GLU A 151 10.58 -3.42 -11.95
N ALA A 152 11.04 -2.58 -11.01
CA ALA A 152 12.00 -3.01 -9.99
C ALA A 152 11.46 -4.17 -9.15
N MET A 153 10.20 -4.10 -8.71
CA MET A 153 9.55 -5.20 -7.96
C MET A 153 9.41 -6.46 -8.81
N THR A 154 9.12 -6.32 -10.11
CA THR A 154 9.01 -7.47 -11.02
C THR A 154 10.34 -8.20 -11.16
N ILE A 155 11.43 -7.45 -11.32
CA ILE A 155 12.79 -8.00 -11.42
C ILE A 155 13.19 -8.70 -10.12
N MET A 156 12.91 -8.08 -8.96
CA MET A 156 13.32 -8.61 -7.66
C MET A 156 12.50 -9.83 -7.21
N LEU A 157 11.18 -9.79 -7.41
CA LEU A 157 10.27 -10.82 -6.88
C LEU A 157 10.10 -12.00 -7.86
N PHE A 158 10.32 -11.78 -9.16
CA PHE A 158 10.11 -12.80 -10.18
C PHE A 158 11.36 -12.99 -11.08
N PRO A 159 12.53 -13.32 -10.50
CA PRO A 159 13.79 -13.46 -11.25
C PRO A 159 13.76 -14.63 -12.26
N GLY A 160 12.83 -15.58 -12.08
CA GLY A 160 12.64 -16.72 -12.99
C GLY A 160 11.99 -16.37 -14.33
N LEU A 161 11.42 -15.18 -14.50
CA LEU A 161 10.82 -14.77 -15.77
C LEU A 161 11.92 -14.52 -16.80
N LYS A 162 11.93 -15.31 -17.87
CA LYS A 162 12.93 -15.20 -18.95
C LYS A 162 12.44 -14.37 -20.13
N ASN A 163 11.17 -14.51 -20.50
CA ASN A 163 10.56 -13.82 -21.64
C ASN A 163 10.24 -12.35 -21.30
N THR A 164 10.55 -11.43 -22.22
CA THR A 164 10.22 -10.00 -22.11
C THR A 164 8.70 -9.78 -22.03
N GLU A 165 7.90 -10.57 -22.74
CA GLU A 165 6.43 -10.44 -22.70
C GLU A 165 5.87 -10.83 -21.33
N ASP A 166 6.36 -11.92 -20.73
CA ASP A 166 5.94 -12.34 -19.39
C ASP A 166 6.38 -11.33 -18.32
N LYS A 167 7.57 -10.75 -18.44
CA LYS A 167 8.02 -9.65 -17.57
C LYS A 167 7.12 -8.42 -17.71
N THR A 168 6.76 -8.05 -18.94
CA THR A 168 5.88 -6.91 -19.20
C THR A 168 4.48 -7.15 -18.63
N ARG A 169 3.92 -8.35 -18.83
CA ARG A 169 2.65 -8.77 -18.23
C ARG A 169 2.71 -8.70 -16.71
N LYS A 170 3.75 -9.26 -16.09
CA LYS A 170 3.88 -9.26 -14.63
C LYS A 170 4.09 -7.86 -14.05
N CYS A 171 4.86 -7.01 -14.74
CA CYS A 171 5.00 -5.60 -14.39
C CYS A 171 3.65 -4.89 -14.40
N PHE A 172 2.82 -5.14 -15.42
CA PHE A 172 1.47 -4.60 -15.50
C PHE A 172 0.55 -5.09 -14.36
N GLU A 173 0.65 -6.37 -13.99
CA GLU A 173 -0.08 -6.93 -12.83
C GLU A 173 0.34 -6.27 -11.51
N VAL A 174 1.65 -6.15 -11.27
CA VAL A 174 2.21 -5.47 -10.10
C VAL A 174 1.77 -4.01 -10.05
N LEU A 175 1.85 -3.31 -11.19
CA LEU A 175 1.41 -1.94 -11.32
C LEU A 175 -0.09 -1.79 -11.02
N SER A 176 -0.93 -2.72 -11.50
CA SER A 176 -2.37 -2.70 -11.22
C SER A 176 -2.67 -2.76 -9.72
N PHE A 177 -1.88 -3.52 -8.95
CA PHE A 177 -2.00 -3.56 -7.50
C PHE A 177 -1.57 -2.24 -6.86
N ILE A 178 -0.37 -1.76 -7.20
CA ILE A 178 0.20 -0.53 -6.62
C ILE A 178 -0.72 0.66 -6.87
N ASP A 179 -1.26 0.77 -8.08
CA ASP A 179 -2.10 1.88 -8.52
C ASP A 179 -3.57 1.73 -8.11
N SER A 180 -3.93 0.65 -7.40
CA SER A 180 -5.32 0.35 -7.09
C SER A 180 -5.96 1.34 -6.13
N PRO A 181 -7.29 1.58 -6.24
CA PRO A 181 -7.98 2.54 -5.39
C PRO A 181 -7.83 2.28 -3.89
N PRO A 182 -7.88 1.03 -3.38
CA PRO A 182 -7.65 0.76 -1.96
C PRO A 182 -6.24 1.14 -1.50
N ILE A 183 -5.21 0.82 -2.30
CA ILE A 183 -3.81 1.10 -1.95
C ILE A 183 -3.56 2.61 -1.86
N ARG A 184 -3.98 3.36 -2.89
CA ARG A 184 -3.92 4.83 -2.88
C ARG A 184 -4.68 5.41 -1.68
N SER A 185 -5.90 4.96 -1.44
CA SER A 185 -6.74 5.41 -0.33
C SER A 185 -6.06 5.18 1.03
N HIS A 186 -5.54 3.99 1.30
CA HIS A 186 -4.90 3.69 2.58
C HIS A 186 -3.54 4.36 2.76
N ALA A 187 -2.77 4.56 1.70
CA ALA A 187 -1.56 5.37 1.75
C ALA A 187 -1.89 6.82 2.18
N SER A 188 -2.97 7.39 1.65
CA SER A 188 -3.43 8.73 2.03
C SER A 188 -3.91 8.80 3.48
N LYS A 189 -4.56 7.75 3.99
CA LYS A 189 -5.01 7.69 5.39
C LYS A 189 -3.84 7.63 6.36
N MET A 190 -2.75 6.93 5.99
CA MET A 190 -1.52 6.91 6.77
C MET A 190 -0.93 8.31 6.86
N VAL A 191 -0.66 8.95 5.71
CA VAL A 191 -0.05 10.29 5.67
C VAL A 191 -0.94 11.34 6.32
N GLY A 192 -2.25 11.32 6.03
CA GLY A 192 -3.22 12.22 6.66
C GLY A 192 -3.33 12.04 8.17
N GLY A 193 -3.22 10.80 8.66
CA GLY A 193 -3.17 10.49 10.09
C GLY A 193 -1.95 11.08 10.78
N LEU A 194 -0.77 10.97 10.16
CA LEU A 194 0.46 11.58 10.68
C LEU A 194 0.34 13.11 10.75
N VAL A 195 -0.14 13.74 9.67
CA VAL A 195 -0.35 15.20 9.63
C VAL A 195 -1.35 15.64 10.70
N TRP A 196 -2.46 14.91 10.88
CA TRP A 196 -3.48 15.23 11.88
C TRP A 196 -2.96 15.19 13.32
N LEU A 197 -2.05 14.25 13.62
CA LEU A 197 -1.38 14.16 14.92
C LEU A 197 -0.17 15.10 15.06
N GLY A 198 0.16 15.88 14.04
CA GLY A 198 1.37 16.70 14.02
C GLY A 198 2.66 15.87 14.02
N LEU A 199 2.60 14.60 13.61
CA LEU A 199 3.75 13.74 13.46
C LEU A 199 4.40 14.00 12.10
N ASN A 200 5.68 14.39 12.12
CA ASN A 200 6.48 14.55 10.91
C ASN A 200 7.78 13.73 11.03
N PRO A 201 7.71 12.39 10.88
CA PRO A 201 8.86 11.53 11.07
C PRO A 201 9.88 11.72 9.94
N THR A 202 11.16 11.79 10.33
CA THR A 202 12.27 11.74 9.37
C THR A 202 12.30 10.41 8.63
N ASP A 203 12.99 10.35 7.50
CA ASP A 203 13.12 9.11 6.70
C ASP A 203 13.66 7.96 7.55
N ARG A 204 14.69 8.23 8.34
CA ARG A 204 15.27 7.26 9.27
C ARG A 204 14.28 6.80 10.34
N GLN A 205 13.46 7.69 10.89
CA GLN A 205 12.44 7.30 11.88
C GLN A 205 11.36 6.41 11.24
N PHE A 206 10.97 6.73 10.01
CA PHE A 206 10.00 5.96 9.25
C PHE A 206 10.53 4.56 8.91
N GLU A 207 11.76 4.46 8.40
CA GLU A 207 12.42 3.19 8.11
C GLU A 207 12.53 2.31 9.35
N VAL A 208 12.98 2.86 10.48
CA VAL A 208 13.08 2.11 11.75
C VAL A 208 11.70 1.62 12.20
N ALA A 209 10.66 2.46 12.11
CA ALA A 209 9.31 2.07 12.46
C ALA A 209 8.76 0.98 11.52
N LEU A 210 9.07 1.05 10.22
CA LEU A 210 8.68 0.07 9.22
C LEU A 210 9.36 -1.29 9.46
N ILE A 211 10.65 -1.29 9.75
CA ILE A 211 11.41 -2.50 10.12
C ILE A 211 10.79 -3.18 11.34
N ARG A 212 10.36 -2.39 12.35
CA ARG A 212 9.68 -2.91 13.55
C ARG A 212 8.25 -3.38 13.27
N ALA A 213 7.54 -2.72 12.36
CA ALA A 213 6.16 -3.06 12.00
C ALA A 213 6.07 -4.35 11.18
N ARG A 214 7.04 -4.60 10.30
CA ARG A 214 7.05 -5.78 9.42
C ARG A 214 6.85 -7.12 10.15
N PRO A 215 7.60 -7.50 11.20
CA PRO A 215 7.38 -8.77 11.89
C PRO A 215 6.00 -8.87 12.54
N VAL A 216 5.47 -7.76 13.10
CA VAL A 216 4.12 -7.72 13.67
C VAL A 216 3.07 -7.92 12.58
N PHE A 217 3.21 -7.24 11.45
CA PHE A 217 2.35 -7.43 10.28
C PHE A 217 2.37 -8.89 9.79
N LEU A 218 3.56 -9.49 9.67
CA LEU A 218 3.69 -10.88 9.22
C LEU A 218 3.04 -11.86 10.18
N ASP A 219 3.20 -11.64 11.50
CA ASP A 219 2.51 -12.46 12.51
C ASP A 219 0.99 -12.31 12.43
N LEU A 220 0.49 -11.08 12.28
CA LEU A 220 -0.95 -10.81 12.16
C LEU A 220 -1.56 -11.44 10.91
N MET A 221 -0.93 -11.31 9.74
CA MET A 221 -1.54 -11.72 8.47
C MET A 221 -1.26 -13.18 8.08
N PHE A 222 -0.13 -13.75 8.52
CA PHE A 222 0.32 -15.09 8.11
C PHE A 222 0.47 -16.07 9.28
N GLY A 223 0.22 -15.64 10.51
CA GLY A 223 0.10 -16.56 11.64
C GLY A 223 -1.25 -17.30 11.65
N VAL A 224 -1.38 -18.30 12.54
CA VAL A 224 -2.64 -19.03 12.78
C VAL A 224 -3.82 -18.08 13.00
N LYS A 225 -4.92 -18.28 12.27
CA LYS A 225 -6.04 -17.34 12.28
C LYS A 225 -6.91 -17.50 13.53
N THR A 226 -6.46 -16.95 14.65
CA THR A 226 -7.21 -16.94 15.92
C THR A 226 -8.21 -15.78 15.99
N ALA A 227 -9.25 -15.91 16.81
CA ALA A 227 -10.26 -14.86 17.00
C ALA A 227 -9.64 -13.54 17.52
N GLU A 228 -8.65 -13.63 18.41
CA GLU A 228 -7.92 -12.47 18.94
C GLU A 228 -7.14 -11.72 17.85
N ARG A 229 -6.46 -12.47 16.98
CA ARG A 229 -5.70 -11.91 15.86
C ARG A 229 -6.62 -11.25 14.83
N VAL A 230 -7.74 -11.90 14.51
CA VAL A 230 -8.79 -11.34 13.66
C VAL A 230 -9.34 -10.04 14.26
N GLU A 231 -9.63 -9.99 15.56
CA GLU A 231 -10.11 -8.76 16.19
C GLU A 231 -9.05 -7.65 16.22
N THR A 232 -7.78 -8.02 16.39
CA THR A 232 -6.65 -7.07 16.28
C THR A 232 -6.59 -6.46 14.88
N ILE A 233 -6.68 -7.26 13.83
CA ILE A 233 -6.76 -6.80 12.43
C ILE A 233 -7.96 -5.88 12.22
N HIS A 234 -9.14 -6.29 12.71
CA HIS A 234 -10.34 -5.46 12.65
C HIS A 234 -10.17 -4.12 13.36
N SER A 235 -9.44 -4.07 14.48
CA SER A 235 -9.18 -2.82 15.20
C SER A 235 -8.42 -1.82 14.34
N TYR A 236 -7.41 -2.25 13.57
CA TYR A 236 -6.67 -1.38 12.65
C TYR A 236 -7.53 -0.90 11.48
N VAL A 237 -8.36 -1.78 10.92
CA VAL A 237 -9.18 -1.51 9.74
C VAL A 237 -10.37 -0.60 10.07
N THR A 238 -10.96 -0.77 11.26
CA THR A 238 -12.18 -0.08 11.70
C THR A 238 -11.95 1.11 12.62
N ALA A 239 -10.70 1.37 13.02
CA ALA A 239 -10.34 2.48 13.90
C ALA A 239 -10.90 3.81 13.37
N LYS A 240 -11.49 4.60 14.28
CA LYS A 240 -12.04 5.93 14.04
C LYS A 240 -11.06 6.99 14.54
N ALA A 241 -11.39 8.26 14.28
CA ALA A 241 -10.57 9.41 14.65
C ALA A 241 -10.21 9.48 16.14
N VAL A 242 -11.05 8.96 17.04
CA VAL A 242 -10.76 8.95 18.48
C VAL A 242 -9.62 7.98 18.80
N GLN A 243 -9.63 6.78 18.21
CA GLN A 243 -8.56 5.80 18.41
C GLN A 243 -7.22 6.28 17.81
N TYR A 244 -7.24 7.08 16.75
CA TYR A 244 -6.01 7.60 16.14
C TYR A 244 -5.18 8.46 17.11
N ARG A 245 -5.79 9.05 18.14
CA ARG A 245 -5.04 9.88 19.11
C ARG A 245 -4.01 9.10 19.92
N GLU A 246 -4.22 7.80 20.07
CA GLU A 246 -3.34 6.91 20.81
C GLU A 246 -2.31 6.23 19.89
N TRP A 247 -2.49 6.38 18.57
CA TRP A 247 -1.64 5.74 17.59
C TRP A 247 -0.33 6.48 17.40
N ASN A 248 0.73 5.70 17.29
CA ASN A 248 2.05 6.18 16.87
C ASN A 248 2.31 5.76 15.41
N LEU A 249 3.49 6.14 14.90
CA LEU A 249 3.88 5.84 13.51
C LEU A 249 3.80 4.34 13.16
N HIS A 250 4.14 3.46 14.10
CA HIS A 250 4.06 2.02 13.91
C HIS A 250 2.64 1.56 13.60
N ASP A 251 1.64 2.06 14.33
CA ASP A 251 0.23 1.66 14.17
C ASP A 251 -0.31 2.06 12.79
N PHE A 252 0.06 3.24 12.31
CA PHE A 252 -0.33 3.68 10.97
C PHE A 252 0.34 2.86 9.86
N ILE A 253 1.59 2.43 10.06
CA ILE A 253 2.27 1.52 9.15
C ILE A 253 1.57 0.15 9.14
N ILE A 254 1.29 -0.42 10.31
CA ILE A 254 0.57 -1.70 10.42
C ILE A 254 -0.79 -1.62 9.74
N ARG A 255 -1.55 -0.55 9.98
CA ARG A 255 -2.85 -0.34 9.31
C ARG A 255 -2.72 -0.38 7.80
N PHE A 256 -1.73 0.30 7.22
CA PHE A 256 -1.51 0.28 5.78
C PHE A 256 -1.21 -1.14 5.29
N LEU A 257 -0.23 -1.82 5.92
CA LEU A 257 0.20 -3.16 5.50
C LEU A 257 -0.95 -4.17 5.58
N VAL A 258 -1.69 -4.17 6.69
CA VAL A 258 -2.88 -5.03 6.89
C VAL A 258 -3.95 -4.73 5.84
N SER A 259 -4.28 -3.46 5.60
CA SER A 259 -5.31 -3.10 4.62
C SER A 259 -4.91 -3.45 3.19
N ALA A 260 -3.63 -3.31 2.86
CA ALA A 260 -3.08 -3.68 1.57
C ALA A 260 -3.08 -5.20 1.36
N GLU A 261 -2.74 -5.97 2.39
CA GLU A 261 -2.76 -7.43 2.32
C GLU A 261 -4.18 -7.97 2.23
N LEU A 262 -5.11 -7.45 3.03
CA LEU A 262 -6.54 -7.77 2.92
C LEU A 262 -7.08 -7.52 1.50
N TRP A 263 -6.61 -6.47 0.84
CA TRP A 263 -6.93 -6.22 -0.56
C TRP A 263 -6.29 -7.24 -1.51
N ARG A 264 -5.01 -7.55 -1.33
CA ARG A 264 -4.27 -8.49 -2.18
C ARG A 264 -4.91 -9.89 -2.19
N VAL A 265 -5.34 -10.36 -1.02
CA VAL A 265 -5.92 -11.71 -0.86
C VAL A 265 -7.44 -11.74 -1.06
N HIS A 266 -8.08 -10.58 -1.20
CA HIS A 266 -9.53 -10.50 -1.40
C HIS A 266 -9.94 -11.26 -2.67
N GLU A 267 -11.08 -11.93 -2.59
CA GLU A 267 -11.52 -12.85 -3.63
C GLU A 267 -12.10 -12.11 -4.85
N THR A 268 -11.20 -11.57 -5.66
CA THR A 268 -11.45 -10.94 -6.95
C THR A 268 -10.81 -11.76 -8.09
N PRO A 269 -11.23 -11.57 -9.34
CA PRO A 269 -10.57 -12.17 -10.52
C PRO A 269 -9.08 -11.79 -10.68
N ARG A 270 -8.55 -10.87 -9.88
CA ARG A 270 -7.15 -10.41 -9.94
C ARG A 270 -6.25 -11.04 -8.88
N LYS A 271 -6.83 -11.76 -7.92
CA LYS A 271 -6.09 -12.38 -6.80
C LYS A 271 -4.89 -13.19 -7.29
N GLU A 272 -5.06 -13.94 -8.37
CA GLU A 272 -4.03 -14.79 -8.97
C GLU A 272 -2.86 -13.97 -9.56
N SER A 273 -3.16 -12.85 -10.21
CA SER A 273 -2.15 -11.92 -10.74
C SER A 273 -1.26 -11.28 -9.64
N TRP A 274 -1.73 -11.25 -8.39
CA TRP A 274 -1.02 -10.65 -7.26
C TRP A 274 -0.38 -11.66 -6.30
N VAL A 275 -0.13 -12.88 -6.77
CA VAL A 275 0.67 -13.86 -6.04
C VAL A 275 2.15 -13.48 -6.15
N ILE A 276 2.79 -13.28 -4.99
CA ILE A 276 4.17 -12.75 -4.84
C ILE A 276 5.15 -13.77 -4.25
N GLY A 277 4.66 -14.96 -3.88
CA GLY A 277 5.47 -16.03 -3.30
C GLY A 277 5.37 -16.05 -1.78
N SER A 278 6.49 -15.99 -1.07
CA SER A 278 6.52 -16.14 0.39
C SER A 278 5.95 -14.94 1.14
N ARG A 279 5.57 -15.16 2.40
CA ARG A 279 5.14 -14.09 3.30
C ARG A 279 6.19 -12.99 3.47
N GLU A 280 7.48 -13.33 3.48
CA GLU A 280 8.57 -12.35 3.56
C GLU A 280 8.61 -11.46 2.32
N ALA A 281 8.45 -12.05 1.13
CA ALA A 281 8.40 -11.33 -0.13
C ALA A 281 7.21 -10.37 -0.18
N VAL A 282 6.05 -10.78 0.36
CA VAL A 282 4.89 -9.90 0.53
C VAL A 282 5.21 -8.73 1.47
N GLY A 283 5.83 -9.01 2.62
CA GLY A 283 6.23 -7.98 3.57
C GLY A 283 7.19 -6.94 2.96
N GLU A 284 8.15 -7.39 2.15
CA GLU A 284 9.10 -6.52 1.45
C GLU A 284 8.42 -5.70 0.35
N PHE A 285 7.57 -6.34 -0.46
CA PHE A 285 6.79 -5.67 -1.48
C PHE A 285 5.92 -4.55 -0.91
N LEU A 286 5.09 -4.85 0.09
CA LEU A 286 4.19 -3.86 0.69
C LEU A 286 4.95 -2.73 1.41
N SER A 287 6.10 -3.05 2.00
CA SER A 287 7.01 -2.04 2.58
C SER A 287 7.54 -1.09 1.50
N ALA A 288 7.97 -1.61 0.36
CA ALA A 288 8.45 -0.80 -0.76
C ALA A 288 7.34 0.07 -1.36
N VAL A 289 6.12 -0.46 -1.49
CA VAL A 289 4.95 0.31 -1.92
C VAL A 289 4.69 1.47 -0.96
N LEU A 290 4.70 1.22 0.35
CA LEU A 290 4.47 2.27 1.35
C LEU A 290 5.53 3.38 1.30
N LEU A 291 6.80 2.99 1.20
CA LEU A 291 7.93 3.93 1.08
C LEU A 291 7.79 4.79 -0.17
N SER A 292 7.42 4.19 -1.31
CA SER A 292 7.19 4.93 -2.56
C SER A 292 6.08 5.95 -2.41
N TYR A 293 4.92 5.56 -1.85
CA TYR A 293 3.84 6.52 -1.59
C TYR A 293 4.27 7.67 -0.68
N ARG A 294 5.01 7.38 0.40
CA ARG A 294 5.54 8.42 1.29
C ARG A 294 6.41 9.40 0.53
N GLU A 295 7.33 8.92 -0.32
CA GLU A 295 8.17 9.76 -1.16
C GLU A 295 7.36 10.62 -2.14
N LEU A 296 6.33 10.03 -2.77
CA LEU A 296 5.45 10.75 -3.70
C LEU A 296 4.69 11.87 -3.00
N PHE A 297 4.21 11.65 -1.77
CA PHE A 297 3.59 12.71 -0.97
C PHE A 297 4.59 13.79 -0.55
N ALA A 298 5.77 13.40 -0.05
CA ALA A 298 6.81 14.34 0.38
C ALA A 298 7.28 15.25 -0.76
N ARG A 299 7.26 14.75 -2.01
CA ARG A 299 7.64 15.49 -3.22
C ARG A 299 6.49 16.24 -3.87
N SER A 300 5.30 16.21 -3.27
CA SER A 300 4.07 16.78 -3.84
C SER A 300 3.74 16.23 -5.23
N CYS A 301 4.10 14.97 -5.51
CA CYS A 301 3.68 14.28 -6.73
C CYS A 301 2.19 13.91 -6.68
N LEU A 302 1.60 13.83 -5.49
CA LEU A 302 0.20 13.46 -5.27
C LEU A 302 -0.56 14.63 -4.64
N GLY A 303 -1.67 15.00 -5.27
CA GLY A 303 -2.68 15.89 -4.71
C GLY A 303 -3.79 15.11 -4.01
N LEU A 304 -4.54 15.76 -3.12
CA LEU A 304 -5.74 15.18 -2.51
C LEU A 304 -6.99 15.80 -3.13
N ALA A 305 -7.91 14.96 -3.58
CA ALA A 305 -9.23 15.38 -4.06
C ALA A 305 -10.31 14.81 -3.14
N ASP A 306 -11.33 15.62 -2.85
CA ASP A 306 -12.52 15.15 -2.13
C ASP A 306 -13.28 14.12 -2.97
N VAL A 307 -13.82 13.09 -2.32
CA VAL A 307 -14.51 12.01 -3.01
C VAL A 307 -15.93 11.84 -2.48
N TRP A 308 -16.89 11.91 -3.39
CA TRP A 308 -18.27 11.48 -3.19
C TRP A 308 -18.54 10.18 -3.96
N GLN A 309 -19.72 9.59 -3.77
CA GLN A 309 -20.03 8.24 -4.25
C GLN A 309 -19.84 8.08 -5.78
N GLU A 310 -20.32 9.03 -6.59
CA GLU A 310 -20.17 8.99 -8.04
C GLU A 310 -18.70 9.11 -8.46
N LYS A 311 -17.92 9.95 -7.78
CA LYS A 311 -16.49 10.09 -8.07
C LYS A 311 -15.71 8.82 -7.70
N TRP A 312 -16.11 8.14 -6.63
CA TRP A 312 -15.51 6.85 -6.27
C TRP A 312 -15.81 5.76 -7.28
N ASP A 313 -17.05 5.69 -7.76
CA ASP A 313 -17.44 4.75 -8.81
C ASP A 313 -16.69 5.04 -10.13
N GLN A 314 -16.43 6.32 -10.44
CA GLN A 314 -15.58 6.73 -11.55
C GLN A 314 -14.11 6.33 -11.36
N ILE A 315 -13.53 6.55 -10.17
CA ILE A 315 -12.14 6.15 -9.86
C ILE A 315 -11.96 4.64 -10.06
N TRP A 316 -12.93 3.85 -9.60
CA TRP A 316 -12.92 2.41 -9.87
C TRP A 316 -12.99 2.11 -11.36
N GLN A 317 -13.87 2.78 -12.10
CA GLN A 317 -14.01 2.57 -13.54
C GLN A 317 -12.72 2.90 -14.30
N GLU A 318 -12.11 4.05 -14.00
CA GLU A 318 -10.86 4.48 -14.63
C GLU A 318 -9.73 3.49 -14.37
N TRP A 319 -9.64 2.95 -13.14
CA TRP A 319 -8.66 1.92 -12.81
C TRP A 319 -8.94 0.59 -13.54
N LEU A 320 -10.20 0.16 -13.62
CA LEU A 320 -10.59 -1.07 -14.31
C LEU A 320 -10.31 -1.00 -15.82
N GLU A 321 -10.57 0.16 -16.43
CA GLU A 321 -10.27 0.44 -17.84
C GLU A 321 -8.77 0.53 -18.10
N LYS A 322 -8.01 1.14 -17.17
CA LYS A 322 -6.56 1.24 -17.25
C LYS A 322 -5.87 -0.11 -17.10
N TYR A 323 -6.42 -1.00 -16.28
CA TYR A 323 -5.87 -2.32 -15.99
C TYR A 323 -6.89 -3.42 -16.27
N PRO A 324 -7.22 -3.75 -17.53
CA PRO A 324 -8.20 -4.81 -17.81
C PRO A 324 -7.72 -6.17 -17.28
N VAL A 325 -8.64 -6.98 -16.75
CA VAL A 325 -8.34 -8.40 -16.46
C VAL A 325 -8.15 -9.10 -17.79
N SER A 326 -6.96 -9.65 -18.03
CA SER A 326 -6.73 -10.51 -19.19
C SER A 326 -7.70 -11.67 -19.13
N LYS A 327 -8.60 -11.77 -20.12
CA LYS A 327 -9.46 -12.95 -20.32
C LYS A 327 -8.56 -14.07 -20.84
N VAL A 328 -7.78 -14.68 -19.96
CA VAL A 328 -7.10 -15.92 -20.30
C VAL A 328 -8.21 -16.97 -20.38
N LEU A 329 -8.45 -17.44 -21.61
CA LEU A 329 -9.20 -18.67 -21.86
C LEU A 329 -8.63 -19.73 -20.92
N LYS A 330 -9.50 -20.41 -20.18
CA LYS A 330 -9.12 -21.60 -19.43
C LYS A 330 -8.40 -22.54 -20.39
N ASP A 331 -7.10 -22.67 -20.22
CA ASP A 331 -6.35 -23.81 -20.72
C ASP A 331 -5.59 -24.38 -19.52
N ASP A 332 -5.70 -25.69 -19.43
CA ASP A 332 -5.31 -26.57 -18.34
C ASP A 332 -3.80 -26.54 -18.05
N ASP A 333 -3.48 -27.14 -16.89
CA ASP A 333 -2.16 -27.68 -16.51
C ASP A 333 -1.11 -26.70 -15.96
N GLU A 334 -1.22 -26.44 -14.66
CA GLU A 334 -0.36 -27.03 -13.61
C GLU A 334 -0.64 -26.26 -12.32
N ASP A 335 -1.33 -26.94 -11.41
CA ASP A 335 -1.66 -26.47 -10.05
C ASP A 335 -0.37 -26.04 -9.32
N PHE A 336 0.00 -24.76 -9.42
CA PHE A 336 0.81 -24.11 -8.39
C PHE A 336 -0.07 -24.02 -7.14
N LYS A 337 -0.14 -25.14 -6.40
CA LYS A 337 -0.75 -25.15 -5.06
C LYS A 337 0.06 -24.20 -4.20
N LEU A 338 -0.55 -23.08 -3.86
CA LEU A 338 -0.13 -22.21 -2.76
C LEU A 338 0.18 -23.12 -1.56
N ARG A 339 1.46 -23.36 -1.27
CA ARG A 339 1.89 -23.96 0.00
C ARG A 339 1.75 -22.89 1.07
N GLU A 340 0.51 -22.65 1.45
CA GLU A 340 0.07 -22.05 2.71
C GLU A 340 -1.45 -22.15 2.69
N ARG A 341 -1.97 -23.27 3.19
CA ARG A 341 -3.40 -23.40 3.51
C ARG A 341 -3.72 -22.30 4.53
N GLN A 342 -4.34 -21.20 4.08
CA GLN A 342 -4.74 -20.05 4.90
C GLN A 342 -5.91 -20.36 5.85
N ASP A 343 -6.46 -21.58 5.79
CA ASP A 343 -7.58 -22.04 6.61
C ASP A 343 -7.20 -23.25 7.47
N LEU A 344 -5.97 -23.29 7.99
CA LEU A 344 -5.62 -24.29 9.01
C LEU A 344 -6.14 -23.77 10.36
N THR A 345 -7.08 -24.50 10.94
CA THR A 345 -7.46 -24.35 12.35
C THR A 345 -6.31 -24.80 13.26
N GLU A 346 -6.34 -24.45 14.54
CA GLU A 346 -5.33 -24.93 15.51
C GLU A 346 -5.19 -26.46 15.47
N ASP A 347 -6.30 -27.17 15.26
CA ASP A 347 -6.35 -28.62 15.10
C ASP A 347 -5.67 -29.10 13.81
N ASP A 348 -5.80 -28.38 12.69
CA ASP A 348 -5.14 -28.73 11.43
C ASP A 348 -3.62 -28.47 11.47
N VAL A 349 -3.17 -27.49 12.26
CA VAL A 349 -1.75 -27.22 12.52
C VAL A 349 -1.16 -28.32 13.42
N LEU A 350 -1.90 -28.79 14.42
CA LEU A 350 -1.50 -29.93 15.27
C LEU A 350 -1.36 -31.24 14.48
N GLU A 351 -2.15 -31.42 13.43
CA GLU A 351 -2.08 -32.59 12.55
C GLU A 351 -0.93 -32.48 11.52
N GLN A 352 -0.63 -31.27 11.03
CA GLN A 352 0.45 -31.03 10.05
C GLN A 352 1.85 -30.90 10.67
N VAL A 353 1.95 -30.22 11.80
CA VAL A 353 3.17 -30.18 12.62
C VAL A 353 3.13 -31.44 13.46
N GLY A 354 3.38 -32.59 12.81
CA GLY A 354 3.38 -33.89 13.45
C GLY A 354 4.00 -33.81 14.82
N TYR A 355 3.15 -33.96 15.84
CA TYR A 355 3.45 -34.18 17.24
C TYR A 355 4.97 -34.20 17.54
N LEU A 356 5.57 -33.02 17.78
CA LEU A 356 6.89 -32.93 18.42
C LEU A 356 6.74 -33.15 19.94
N GLY A 357 5.92 -34.14 20.32
CA GLY A 357 6.05 -34.83 21.58
C GLY A 357 6.95 -36.02 21.33
N GLY A 358 8.23 -35.88 21.66
CA GLY A 358 9.15 -37.00 21.76
C GLY A 358 8.64 -38.01 22.78
N ILE A 359 7.82 -38.95 22.33
CA ILE A 359 7.61 -40.24 22.97
C ILE A 359 7.77 -41.25 21.84
N GLY A 360 8.97 -41.83 21.76
CA GLY A 360 9.25 -42.92 20.85
C GLY A 360 8.17 -44.00 20.99
N LYS A 361 7.78 -44.59 19.86
CA LYS A 361 6.99 -45.82 19.83
C LYS A 361 7.66 -46.81 20.79
N ALA A 362 7.01 -47.05 21.93
CA ALA A 362 7.35 -48.20 22.75
C ALA A 362 7.03 -49.42 21.89
N ASP A 363 8.08 -50.10 21.47
CA ASP A 363 8.00 -51.45 20.93
C ASP A 363 7.18 -52.30 21.93
N GLY A 364 6.26 -53.12 21.43
CA GLY A 364 5.26 -53.87 22.23
C GLY A 364 5.83 -54.89 23.21
N THR A 365 7.14 -54.84 23.48
CA THR A 365 7.91 -55.70 24.38
C THR A 365 8.34 -54.99 25.67
N TYR A 366 8.15 -53.67 25.82
CA TYR A 366 8.50 -52.99 27.07
C TYR A 366 7.41 -53.13 28.13
N LYS A 367 7.66 -53.97 29.16
CA LYS A 367 6.88 -53.99 30.40
C LYS A 367 7.60 -53.12 31.45
N PRO A 368 7.04 -52.00 31.89
CA PRO A 368 7.62 -51.23 32.98
C PRO A 368 7.56 -52.07 34.26
N ARG A 369 8.72 -52.27 34.92
CA ARG A 369 8.73 -52.75 36.31
C ARG A 369 8.03 -51.70 37.15
N ARG A 370 6.86 -52.04 37.72
CA ARG A 370 6.23 -51.24 38.77
C ARG A 370 7.18 -51.19 39.95
N ASN A 371 7.55 -49.99 40.39
CA ASN A 371 8.05 -49.78 41.74
C ASN A 371 6.98 -50.23 42.74
N ARG A 372 7.45 -50.76 43.88
CA ARG A 372 6.61 -51.33 44.94
C ARG A 372 5.71 -50.26 45.57
N PRO A 373 4.58 -50.66 46.21
CA PRO A 373 3.49 -49.76 46.60
C PRO A 373 3.76 -48.80 47.78
N GLU A 374 5.01 -48.47 48.12
CA GLU A 374 5.32 -47.77 49.38
C GLU A 374 6.35 -46.63 49.29
N GLU A 375 6.50 -45.94 48.15
CA GLU A 375 7.27 -44.68 48.12
C GLU A 375 6.38 -43.48 47.72
N PRO A 376 6.39 -42.37 48.49
CA PRO A 376 5.52 -41.22 48.25
C PRO A 376 6.06 -40.28 47.17
N ASP A 377 5.14 -39.68 46.42
CA ASP A 377 5.38 -38.76 45.30
C ASP A 377 6.21 -37.53 45.70
N GLN A 378 7.37 -37.36 45.07
CA GLN A 378 8.14 -36.12 45.16
C GLN A 378 7.56 -35.08 44.20
N THR A 379 6.76 -34.18 44.76
CA THR A 379 6.39 -32.89 44.19
C THR A 379 7.61 -31.99 44.15
N LEU A 380 8.00 -31.49 42.97
CA LEU A 380 9.03 -30.47 42.82
C LEU A 380 8.41 -29.15 42.36
N TYR A 381 8.61 -28.15 43.22
CA TYR A 381 8.28 -26.74 43.06
C TYR A 381 9.11 -26.09 41.95
N PHE A 382 8.49 -25.18 41.18
CA PHE A 382 9.15 -24.31 40.21
C PHE A 382 9.77 -23.08 40.89
N PHE A 383 10.98 -22.73 40.49
CA PHE A 383 11.43 -21.35 40.33
C PHE A 383 11.30 -20.98 38.85
#